data_AF-A0A914CFM3-F1
#
_entry.id   AF-A0A914CFM3-F1
#
_cell.length_a   1.000
_cell.length_b   1.000
_cell.length_c   1.000
_cell.angle_alpha   90.00
_cell.angle_beta   90.00
_cell.angle_gamma   90.00
#
_symmetry.space_group_name_H-M   'P 1'
#
loop_
_entity.id
_entity.type
_entity.pdbx_description
1 polymer ?
#
loop_
_entity_poly.entity_id
_entity_poly.type
_entity_poly.pdbx_seq_one_letter_code
_entity_poly.pdbx_strand_id
1 'polypeptide(L)'
;MFSTGVSITVYNNLGSQRTKYGTILSFAISSKSEMHCFYENFGKDARLRIKVTGVNAQSPELHMRLTSPSMEFSEWFHNRDELMYHGKAEEEGVS
;
A
#
# COMPACT_ATOMS: atom_id res chain seq x y z
N MET A 1 -17.78 -13.81 -15.06
CA MET A 1 -18.07 -12.67 -14.17
C MET A 1 -16.75 -12.30 -13.51
N PHE A 2 -16.17 -11.15 -13.86
CA PHE A 2 -14.90 -10.74 -13.25
C PHE A 2 -15.20 -10.14 -11.88
N SER A 3 -14.51 -10.62 -10.84
CA SER A 3 -14.65 -10.05 -9.49
C SER A 3 -14.01 -8.66 -9.46
N THR A 4 -14.73 -7.68 -8.90
CA THR A 4 -14.18 -6.37 -8.55
C THR A 4 -13.16 -6.52 -7.42
N GLY A 5 -12.06 -5.77 -7.49
CA GLY A 5 -10.98 -5.88 -6.51
C GLY A 5 -10.15 -4.62 -6.34
N VAL A 6 -9.22 -4.67 -5.38
CA VAL A 6 -8.11 -3.71 -5.24
C VAL A 6 -6.80 -4.44 -5.50
N SER A 7 -5.91 -3.84 -6.27
CA SER A 7 -4.50 -4.23 -6.34
C SER A 7 -3.64 -3.22 -5.59
N ILE A 8 -2.75 -3.71 -4.74
CA ILE A 8 -1.73 -2.93 -4.04
C ILE A 8 -0.37 -3.32 -4.57
N THR A 9 0.42 -2.36 -5.00
CA THR A 9 1.81 -2.57 -5.39
C THR A 9 2.73 -1.76 -4.51
N VAL A 10 3.64 -2.44 -3.83
CA VAL A 10 4.64 -1.82 -2.97
C VAL A 10 6.00 -1.92 -3.64
N TYR A 11 6.67 -0.79 -3.82
CA TYR A 11 8.04 -0.71 -4.30
C TYR A 11 8.95 -0.22 -3.18
N ASN A 12 10.02 -0.97 -2.93
CA ASN A 12 11.12 -0.57 -2.05
C ASN A 12 12.41 -0.44 -2.87
N ASN A 13 13.19 0.63 -2.60
CA ASN A 13 14.60 0.72 -3.01
C ASN A 13 15.51 0.80 -1.77
N LEU A 14 16.46 -0.13 -1.69
CA LEU A 14 17.51 -0.17 -0.67
C LEU A 14 18.82 0.41 -1.22
N GLY A 15 19.16 1.65 -0.87
CA GLY A 15 20.46 2.25 -1.19
C GLY A 15 20.73 2.55 -2.69
N SER A 16 22.01 2.52 -3.09
CA SER A 16 22.48 2.85 -4.45
C SER A 16 22.29 1.70 -5.46
N GLN A 17 21.97 0.50 -5.00
CA GLN A 17 21.60 -0.62 -5.85
C GLN A 17 20.08 -0.67 -6.00
N ARG A 18 19.59 -0.58 -7.24
CA ARG A 18 18.16 -0.56 -7.59
C ARG A 18 17.52 -1.96 -7.43
N THR A 19 17.63 -2.58 -6.28
CA THR A 19 16.95 -3.86 -6.02
C THR A 19 15.49 -3.57 -5.74
N LYS A 20 14.66 -3.73 -6.77
CA LYS A 20 13.21 -3.51 -6.75
C LYS A 20 12.54 -4.77 -6.19
N TYR A 21 12.13 -4.74 -4.93
CA TYR A 21 11.15 -5.69 -4.41
C TYR A 21 9.76 -5.12 -4.68
N GLY A 22 8.98 -5.83 -5.48
CA GLY A 22 7.61 -5.47 -5.83
C GLY A 22 6.65 -6.48 -5.23
N THR A 23 6.02 -6.18 -4.09
CA THR A 23 4.90 -7.00 -3.60
C THR A 23 3.64 -6.53 -4.31
N ILE A 24 2.92 -7.47 -4.95
CA ILE A 24 1.59 -7.22 -5.52
C ILE A 24 0.58 -8.02 -4.69
N LEU A 25 -0.33 -7.32 -4.02
CA LEU A 25 -1.44 -7.91 -3.27
C LEU A 25 -2.74 -7.62 -3.99
N SER A 26 -3.64 -8.59 -4.05
CA SER A 26 -4.95 -8.43 -4.66
C SER A 26 -6.04 -8.84 -3.68
N PHE A 27 -6.99 -7.95 -3.45
CA PHE A 27 -8.13 -8.16 -2.56
C PHE A 27 -9.41 -8.13 -3.38
N ALA A 28 -10.28 -9.13 -3.18
CA ALA A 28 -11.64 -9.04 -3.68
C ALA A 28 -12.41 -8.05 -2.81
N ILE A 29 -13.03 -7.04 -3.43
CA ILE A 29 -13.88 -6.10 -2.70
C ILE A 29 -15.31 -6.62 -2.76
N SER A 30 -15.96 -6.71 -1.61
CA SER A 30 -17.41 -6.94 -1.54
C SER A 30 -18.14 -5.61 -1.33
N SER A 31 -19.46 -5.58 -1.51
CA SER A 31 -20.28 -4.39 -1.20
C SER A 31 -20.36 -4.06 0.30
N LYS A 32 -19.69 -4.86 1.16
CA LYS A 32 -19.58 -4.57 2.59
C LYS A 32 -18.39 -3.66 2.83
N SER A 33 -18.56 -2.70 3.73
CA SER A 33 -17.45 -1.87 4.21
C SER A 33 -16.50 -2.73 5.04
N GLU A 34 -15.35 -3.08 4.47
CA GLU A 34 -14.34 -3.94 5.08
C GLU A 34 -12.95 -3.29 4.93
N MET A 35 -12.10 -3.45 5.95
CA MET A 35 -10.72 -3.00 5.94
C MET A 35 -9.79 -4.21 5.84
N HIS A 36 -9.01 -4.29 4.77
CA HIS A 36 -7.96 -5.30 4.62
C HIS A 36 -6.61 -4.72 5.07
N CYS A 37 -5.98 -5.39 6.02
CA CYS A 37 -4.66 -5.03 6.53
C CYS A 37 -3.62 -6.04 6.05
N PHE A 38 -2.43 -5.55 5.72
CA PHE A 38 -1.25 -6.36 5.49
C PHE A 38 -0.03 -5.67 6.11
N TYR A 39 1.00 -6.46 6.39
CA TYR A 39 2.22 -5.99 7.04
C TYR A 39 3.42 -6.35 6.18
N GLU A 40 4.37 -5.44 6.07
CA GLU A 40 5.61 -5.61 5.32
C GLU A 40 6.75 -5.01 6.15
N ASN A 41 7.89 -5.71 6.19
CA ASN A 41 9.06 -5.26 6.93
C ASN A 41 10.02 -4.52 6.00
N PHE A 42 10.26 -3.25 6.30
CA PHE A 42 11.21 -2.42 5.57
C PHE A 42 12.38 -2.04 6.49
N GLY A 43 13.58 -2.02 5.93
CA GLY A 43 14.73 -1.43 6.63
C GLY A 43 14.55 0.07 6.80
N LYS A 44 15.12 0.63 7.86
CA LYS A 44 15.20 2.08 8.05
C LYS A 44 15.80 2.73 6.81
N ASP A 45 15.30 3.91 6.47
CA ASP A 45 15.66 4.71 5.31
C ASP A 45 15.25 4.14 3.93
N ALA A 46 14.53 3.02 3.89
CA ALA A 46 13.93 2.48 2.67
C ALA A 46 13.04 3.53 1.99
N ARG A 47 13.23 3.73 0.68
CA ARG A 47 12.34 4.59 -0.11
C ARG A 47 11.14 3.78 -0.57
N LEU A 48 9.97 4.20 -0.13
CA LEU A 48 8.71 3.51 -0.37
C LEU A 48 7.91 4.22 -1.46
N ARG A 49 7.40 3.45 -2.41
CA ARG A 49 6.32 3.88 -3.29
C ARG A 49 5.21 2.84 -3.21
N ILE A 50 4.03 3.26 -2.76
CA ILE A 50 2.86 2.39 -2.63
C ILE A 50 1.81 2.88 -3.62
N LYS A 51 1.28 1.97 -4.43
CA LYS A 51 0.22 2.23 -5.40
C LYS A 51 -0.97 1.34 -5.07
N VAL A 52 -2.16 1.92 -4.98
CA VAL A 52 -3.42 1.17 -4.83
C VAL A 52 -4.32 1.50 -6.01
N THR A 53 -4.85 0.49 -6.69
CA THR A 53 -5.72 0.68 -7.86
C THR A 53 -6.95 -0.20 -7.79
N GLY A 54 -8.09 0.35 -8.18
CA GLY A 54 -9.29 -0.43 -8.45
C GLY A 54 -9.13 -1.37 -9.64
N VAL A 55 -9.64 -2.59 -9.54
CA VAL A 55 -9.64 -3.59 -10.62
C VAL A 55 -11.10 -3.97 -10.90
N ASN A 56 -11.53 -3.85 -12.16
CA ASN A 56 -12.91 -4.15 -12.58
C ASN A 56 -13.98 -3.40 -11.75
N ALA A 57 -13.64 -2.21 -11.25
CA ALA A 57 -14.55 -1.26 -10.62
C ALA A 57 -14.70 -0.03 -11.50
N GLN A 58 -15.91 0.53 -11.62
CA GLN A 58 -16.09 1.85 -12.22
C GLN A 58 -15.84 2.92 -11.14
N SER A 59 -14.73 3.66 -11.21
CA SER A 59 -14.43 4.79 -10.32
C SER A 59 -14.56 4.47 -8.83
N PRO A 60 -13.88 3.45 -8.28
CA PRO A 60 -14.00 3.14 -6.86
C PRO A 60 -13.43 4.28 -6.02
N GLU A 61 -14.13 4.62 -4.94
CA GLU A 61 -13.55 5.42 -3.86
C GLU A 61 -12.62 4.52 -3.05
N LEU A 62 -11.35 4.92 -2.96
CA LEU A 62 -10.31 4.18 -2.29
C LEU A 62 -9.86 4.94 -1.06
N HIS A 63 -9.67 4.19 0.03
CA HIS A 63 -9.10 4.67 1.28
C HIS A 63 -7.94 3.77 1.66
N MET A 64 -6.82 4.37 2.05
CA MET A 64 -5.63 3.65 2.53
C MET A 64 -5.16 4.31 3.82
N ARG A 65 -4.83 3.50 4.82
CA ARG A 65 -4.10 3.96 6.00
C ARG A 65 -2.71 3.35 5.98
N LEU A 66 -1.67 4.16 6.17
CA LEU A 66 -0.31 3.69 6.40
C LEU A 66 0.07 3.99 7.84
N THR A 67 0.55 2.99 8.56
CA THR A 67 0.94 3.11 9.97
C THR A 67 2.31 2.49 10.16
N SER A 68 3.20 3.19 10.85
CA SER A 68 4.53 2.71 11.20
C SER A 68 4.50 1.81 12.44
N PRO A 69 5.52 0.96 12.68
CA PRO A 69 5.58 0.07 13.85
C PRO A 69 5.34 0.75 15.21
N SER A 70 5.92 1.93 15.45
CA SER A 70 5.72 2.71 16.68
C SER A 70 4.37 3.41 16.75
N MET A 71 3.63 3.43 15.63
CA MET A 71 2.39 4.19 15.42
C MET A 71 2.56 5.72 15.46
N GLU A 72 3.80 6.24 15.52
CA GLU A 72 4.07 7.69 15.45
C GLU A 72 3.66 8.27 14.10
N PHE A 73 3.89 7.53 13.02
CA PHE A 73 3.31 7.84 11.71
C PHE A 73 2.06 6.99 11.49
N SER A 74 0.91 7.65 11.29
CA SER A 74 -0.34 6.97 10.96
C SER A 74 -1.26 7.90 10.17
N GLU A 75 -1.22 7.79 8.83
CA GLU A 75 -1.92 8.72 7.93
C GLU A 75 -2.93 8.03 7.03
N TRP A 76 -4.02 8.75 6.78
CA TRP A 76 -5.08 8.35 5.84
C TRP A 76 -4.89 9.06 4.50
N PHE A 77 -5.02 8.28 3.43
CA PHE A 77 -5.04 8.74 2.06
C PHE A 77 -6.36 8.35 1.41
N HIS A 78 -6.94 9.25 0.63
CA HIS A 78 -8.20 9.01 -0.09
C HIS A 78 -8.11 9.54 -1.52
N ASN A 79 -8.63 8.77 -2.49
CA ASN A 79 -8.75 9.20 -3.88
C ASN A 79 -9.71 8.27 -4.64
N ARG A 80 -10.11 8.68 -5.84
CA ARG A 80 -10.83 7.83 -6.80
C ARG A 80 -9.86 7.15 -7.75
N ASP A 81 -10.20 5.92 -8.16
CA ASP A 81 -9.47 5.06 -9.11
C ASP A 81 -8.09 4.58 -8.65
N GLU A 82 -7.26 5.50 -8.16
CA GLU A 82 -5.86 5.27 -7.84
C GLU A 82 -5.40 6.10 -6.63
N LEU A 83 -4.70 5.45 -5.69
CA LEU A 83 -3.96 6.09 -4.62
C LEU A 83 -2.47 5.86 -4.80
N MET A 84 -1.68 6.90 -4.52
CA MET A 84 -0.23 6.80 -4.52
C MET A 84 0.36 7.45 -3.27
N TYR A 85 1.28 6.73 -2.63
CA TYR A 85 2.14 7.25 -1.57
C TYR A 85 3.60 7.16 -2.01
N HIS A 86 4.36 8.20 -1.68
CA HIS A 86 5.80 8.27 -1.85
C HIS A 86 6.41 8.78 -0.56
N GLY A 87 7.32 8.02 0.02
CA GLY A 87 7.95 8.42 1.27
C GLY A 87 9.14 7.57 1.62
N LYS A 88 9.55 7.65 2.87
CA LYS A 88 10.73 7.00 3.41
C LYS A 88 10.36 6.35 4.74
N ALA A 89 10.83 5.12 4.97
CA ALA A 89 10.69 4.47 6.26
C ALA A 89 11.59 5.18 7.29
N GLU A 90 11.00 5.82 8.29
CA GLU A 90 11.75 6.55 9.34
C GLU A 90 12.27 5.63 10.44
N GLU A 91 11.62 4.48 10.60
CA GLU A 91 11.98 3.42 11.53
C GLU A 91 12.07 2.06 10.82
N GLU A 92 12.74 1.11 11.46
CA GLU A 92 12.87 -0.25 10.96
C GLU A 92 11.63 -1.09 11.30
N GLY A 93 11.22 -1.97 10.39
CA GLY A 93 10.15 -2.93 10.65
C GLY A 93 10.53 -3.91 11.78
N VAL A 94 9.62 -4.13 12.72
CA VAL A 94 9.80 -5.09 13.81
C VAL A 94 9.04 -6.35 13.43
N SER A 95 9.76 -7.46 13.21
CA SER A 95 9.19 -8.79 12.92
C SER A 95 8.73 -9.51 14.17
#